data_AF-W6TCN3-F1
#
_entry.id   AF-W6TCN3-F1
#
_cell.length_a   1.000
_cell.length_b   1.000
_cell.length_c   1.000
_cell.angle_alpha   90.00
_cell.angle_beta   90.00
_cell.angle_gamma   90.00
#
_symmetry.space_group_name_H-M   'P 1'
#
loop_
_entity.id
_entity.type
_entity.pdbx_description
1 polymer ?
#
loop_
_entity_poly.entity_id
_entity_poly.type
_entity_poly.pdbx_seq_one_letter_code
_entity_poly.pdbx_strand_id
1 'polypeptide(L)'
;MRTDRLENRQAFDLLAQPAHQKLLYGALKAANVTKGHPYFEDCVTVAHLTWLSAYQNYEPELPANLPDFRKFAFRRIKWRTVDYLRKQTLRSQSQVDLTAAENLVIAPMADQEKQWELTDLLTTLLTQCRPGERIYLTEFFLADQSVADIMRTHGVSRRTVYNWRTSLLKKAHALYSKN
;
A
#
# COMPACT_ATOMS: atom_id res chain seq x y z
N MET A 1 -22.96 -7.97 -21.59
CA MET A 1 -23.68 -7.07 -20.68
C MET A 1 -24.46 -6.09 -21.54
N ARG A 2 -25.77 -6.29 -21.71
CA ARG A 2 -26.65 -5.31 -22.35
C ARG A 2 -26.82 -4.18 -21.35
N THR A 3 -26.31 -2.99 -21.66
CA THR A 3 -26.42 -1.83 -20.79
C THR A 3 -27.31 -0.83 -21.50
N ASP A 4 -28.62 -1.09 -21.52
CA ASP A 4 -29.58 -0.14 -22.05
C ASP A 4 -29.90 0.91 -20.97
N ARG A 5 -29.72 2.20 -21.31
CA ARG A 5 -30.02 3.31 -20.38
C ARG A 5 -31.51 3.35 -20.02
N LEU A 6 -32.38 2.87 -20.90
CA LEU A 6 -33.83 2.81 -20.66
C LEU A 6 -34.18 1.77 -19.60
N GLU A 7 -33.55 0.59 -19.65
CA GLU A 7 -33.75 -0.47 -18.64
C GLU A 7 -33.30 -0.01 -17.24
N ASN A 8 -32.20 0.75 -17.15
CA ASN A 8 -31.74 1.29 -15.87
C ASN A 8 -32.75 2.26 -15.26
N ARG A 9 -33.33 3.14 -16.07
CA ARG A 9 -34.33 4.10 -15.61
C ARG A 9 -35.57 3.38 -15.08
N GLN A 10 -36.08 2.39 -15.82
CA GLN A 10 -37.23 1.59 -15.41
C GLN A 10 -36.97 0.84 -14.10
N ALA A 11 -35.77 0.29 -13.91
CA ALA A 11 -35.39 -0.39 -12.67
C ALA A 11 -35.44 0.55 -11.46
N PHE A 12 -34.93 1.79 -11.60
CA PHE A 12 -34.96 2.79 -10.54
C PHE A 12 -36.34 3.38 -10.31
N ASP A 13 -37.13 3.62 -11.36
CA ASP A 13 -38.52 4.07 -11.25
C ASP A 13 -39.37 3.04 -10.49
N LEU A 14 -39.15 1.74 -10.75
CA LEU A 14 -39.77 0.66 -9.99
C LEU A 14 -39.30 0.68 -8.53
N LEU A 15 -38.00 0.84 -8.28
CA LEU A 15 -37.44 0.90 -6.93
C LEU A 15 -37.96 2.08 -6.11
N ALA A 16 -38.22 3.23 -6.74
CA ALA A 16 -38.71 4.44 -6.08
C ALA A 16 -40.10 4.24 -5.43
N GLN A 17 -40.85 3.22 -5.84
CA GLN A 17 -42.15 2.91 -5.26
C GLN A 17 -42.01 2.53 -3.77
N PRO A 18 -42.89 3.03 -2.87
CA PRO A 18 -42.76 2.82 -1.43
C PRO A 18 -42.69 1.33 -1.00
N ALA A 19 -43.37 0.44 -1.71
CA ALA A 19 -43.33 -1.00 -1.42
C ALA A 19 -41.94 -1.61 -1.64
N HIS A 20 -41.22 -1.17 -2.68
CA HIS A 20 -39.89 -1.66 -3.00
C HIS A 20 -38.81 -1.02 -2.13
N GLN A 21 -38.99 0.25 -1.75
CA GLN A 21 -38.17 0.88 -0.71
C GLN A 21 -38.26 0.10 0.62
N LYS A 22 -39.47 -0.24 1.08
CA LYS A 22 -39.67 -1.07 2.28
C LYS A 22 -39.00 -2.44 2.16
N LEU A 23 -39.05 -3.06 0.97
CA LEU A 23 -38.39 -4.33 0.70
C LEU A 23 -36.87 -4.20 0.82
N LEU A 24 -36.28 -3.15 0.23
CA LEU A 24 -34.85 -2.87 0.28
C LEU A 24 -34.38 -2.70 1.73
N TYR A 25 -35.03 -1.84 2.52
CA TYR A 25 -34.69 -1.67 3.94
C TYR A 25 -34.98 -2.92 4.78
N GLY A 26 -36.02 -3.69 4.42
CA GLY A 26 -36.29 -4.99 5.03
C GLY A 26 -35.17 -6.00 4.79
N ALA A 27 -34.58 -6.02 3.59
CA ALA A 27 -33.45 -6.88 3.26
C ALA A 27 -32.19 -6.48 4.03
N LEU A 28 -31.92 -5.18 4.17
CA LEU A 28 -30.82 -4.66 5.00
C LEU A 28 -31.01 -5.05 6.48
N LYS A 29 -32.23 -4.87 7.02
CA LYS A 29 -32.55 -5.29 8.39
C LYS A 29 -32.35 -6.79 8.58
N ALA A 30 -32.72 -7.62 7.59
CA ALA A 30 -32.51 -9.06 7.62
C ALA A 30 -31.02 -9.47 7.50
N ALA A 31 -30.14 -8.55 7.09
CA ALA A 31 -28.69 -8.68 7.12
C ALA A 31 -28.06 -8.03 8.37
N ASN A 32 -28.87 -7.70 9.39
CA ASN A 32 -28.47 -7.00 10.63
C ASN A 32 -27.94 -5.57 10.42
N VAL A 33 -28.31 -4.92 9.32
CA VAL A 33 -27.97 -3.53 9.03
C VAL A 33 -29.18 -2.64 9.33
N THR A 34 -29.09 -1.87 10.41
CA THR A 34 -30.08 -0.84 10.79
C THR A 34 -29.47 0.56 10.64
N LYS A 35 -30.28 1.61 10.78
CA LYS A 35 -29.83 3.01 10.59
C LYS A 35 -28.62 3.42 11.44
N GLY A 36 -28.44 2.80 12.60
CA GLY A 36 -27.29 3.08 13.49
C GLY A 36 -26.02 2.31 13.13
N HIS A 37 -26.06 1.45 12.11
CA HIS A 37 -24.90 0.67 11.70
C HIS A 37 -23.86 1.57 11.03
N PRO A 38 -22.55 1.45 11.35
CA PRO A 38 -21.51 2.33 10.80
C PRO A 38 -21.47 2.37 9.27
N TYR A 39 -21.78 1.23 8.63
CA TYR A 39 -21.79 1.08 7.18
C TYR A 39 -23.19 1.22 6.55
N PHE A 40 -24.16 1.86 7.22
CA PHE A 40 -25.56 1.89 6.77
C PHE A 40 -25.72 2.48 5.36
N GLU A 41 -25.23 3.70 5.13
CA GLU A 41 -25.35 4.40 3.84
C GLU A 41 -24.66 3.64 2.68
N ASP A 42 -23.50 3.04 2.96
CA ASP A 42 -22.82 2.17 2.00
C ASP A 42 -23.68 0.97 1.64
N CYS A 43 -24.27 0.31 2.66
CA CYS A 43 -25.12 -0.84 2.44
C CYS A 43 -26.39 -0.47 1.66
N VAL A 44 -26.94 0.73 1.87
CA VAL A 44 -28.04 1.27 1.07
C VAL A 44 -27.62 1.41 -0.38
N THR A 45 -26.46 2.00 -0.65
CA THR A 45 -25.93 2.14 -2.02
C THR A 45 -25.71 0.78 -2.69
N VAL A 46 -25.10 -0.17 -1.96
CA VAL A 46 -24.91 -1.55 -2.42
C VAL A 46 -26.26 -2.20 -2.76
N ALA A 47 -27.28 -1.98 -1.94
CA ALA A 47 -28.61 -2.52 -2.19
C ALA A 47 -29.26 -1.94 -3.46
N HIS A 48 -29.11 -0.64 -3.72
CA HIS A 48 -29.59 0.00 -4.95
C HIS A 48 -28.92 -0.59 -6.21
N LEU A 49 -27.60 -0.73 -6.18
CA LEU A 49 -26.85 -1.36 -7.29
C LEU A 49 -27.23 -2.83 -7.46
N THR A 50 -27.47 -3.54 -6.36
CA THR A 50 -27.90 -4.94 -6.39
C THR A 50 -29.31 -5.09 -6.95
N TRP A 51 -30.22 -4.15 -6.65
CA TRP A 51 -31.54 -4.10 -7.25
C TRP A 51 -31.46 -3.91 -8.77
N LEU A 52 -30.68 -2.94 -9.22
CA LEU A 52 -30.46 -2.70 -10.66
C LEU A 52 -29.94 -3.96 -11.35
N SER A 53 -28.90 -4.57 -10.77
CA SER A 53 -28.33 -5.82 -11.30
C SER A 53 -29.35 -6.97 -11.26
N ALA A 54 -30.18 -7.08 -10.22
CA ALA A 54 -31.21 -8.09 -10.14
C ALA A 54 -32.26 -7.89 -11.25
N TYR A 55 -32.67 -6.65 -11.51
CA TYR A 55 -33.62 -6.31 -12.58
C TYR A 55 -33.08 -6.70 -13.96
N GLN A 56 -31.84 -6.33 -14.27
CA GLN A 56 -31.20 -6.64 -15.55
C GLN A 56 -30.99 -8.14 -15.80
N ASN A 57 -30.84 -8.93 -14.74
CA ASN A 57 -30.56 -10.37 -14.81
C ASN A 57 -31.80 -11.23 -14.49
N TYR A 58 -33.00 -10.63 -14.41
CA TYR A 58 -34.22 -11.37 -14.18
C TYR A 58 -34.83 -11.77 -15.53
N GLU A 59 -34.77 -13.07 -15.84
CA GLU A 59 -35.26 -13.61 -17.11
C GLU A 59 -36.79 -13.52 -17.30
N PRO A 60 -37.63 -13.74 -16.26
CA PRO A 60 -39.08 -13.66 -16.45
C PRO A 60 -39.55 -12.24 -16.74
N GLU A 61 -40.54 -12.10 -17.64
CA GLU A 61 -41.07 -10.80 -18.03
C GLU A 61 -41.71 -10.06 -16.84
N LEU A 62 -41.39 -8.77 -16.76
CA LEU A 62 -42.01 -7.81 -15.84
C LEU A 62 -43.03 -6.96 -16.62
N PRO A 63 -44.20 -6.62 -16.03
CA PRO A 63 -44.54 -6.69 -14.61
C PRO A 63 -45.25 -7.99 -14.16
N ALA A 64 -45.57 -8.93 -15.06
CA ALA A 64 -46.35 -10.13 -14.72
C ALA A 64 -45.76 -10.94 -13.54
N ASN A 65 -44.43 -11.01 -13.46
CA ASN A 65 -43.70 -11.77 -12.43
C ASN A 65 -43.16 -10.90 -11.27
N LEU A 66 -43.75 -9.72 -11.03
CA LEU A 66 -43.27 -8.77 -10.02
C LEU A 66 -43.17 -9.36 -8.59
N PRO A 67 -44.13 -10.19 -8.10
CA PRO A 67 -44.01 -10.79 -6.77
C PRO A 67 -42.80 -11.71 -6.61
N ASP A 68 -42.46 -12.48 -7.65
CA ASP A 68 -41.32 -13.39 -7.60
C ASP A 68 -40.00 -12.66 -7.80
N PHE A 69 -40.00 -11.61 -8.64
CA PHE A 69 -38.90 -10.67 -8.73
C PHE A 69 -38.59 -10.03 -7.37
N ARG A 70 -39.60 -9.60 -6.62
CA ARG A 70 -39.41 -9.05 -5.26
C ARG A 70 -38.71 -10.06 -4.34
N LYS A 71 -39.13 -11.33 -4.32
CA LYS A 71 -38.47 -12.39 -3.53
C LYS A 71 -37.03 -12.63 -3.99
N PHE A 72 -36.79 -12.59 -5.30
CA PHE A 72 -35.46 -12.73 -5.89
C PHE A 72 -34.54 -11.57 -5.49
N ALA A 73 -34.97 -10.33 -5.71
CA ALA A 73 -34.24 -9.12 -5.35
C ALA A 73 -33.94 -9.05 -3.85
N PHE A 74 -34.91 -9.38 -2.99
CA PHE A 74 -34.72 -9.43 -1.54
C PHE A 74 -33.57 -10.36 -1.13
N ARG A 75 -33.56 -11.59 -1.67
CA ARG A 75 -32.50 -12.58 -1.40
C ARG A 75 -31.13 -12.06 -1.86
N ARG A 76 -31.06 -11.49 -3.06
CA ARG A 76 -29.81 -10.94 -3.61
C ARG A 76 -29.28 -9.77 -2.81
N ILE A 77 -30.14 -8.81 -2.46
CA ILE A 77 -29.75 -7.66 -1.63
C ILE A 77 -29.20 -8.15 -0.30
N LYS A 78 -29.93 -9.02 0.41
CA LYS A 78 -29.48 -9.56 1.69
C LYS A 78 -28.09 -10.20 1.58
N TRP A 79 -27.89 -11.11 0.64
CA TRP A 79 -26.60 -11.79 0.48
C TRP A 79 -25.48 -10.84 0.08
N ARG A 80 -25.76 -9.90 -0.82
CA ARG A 80 -24.75 -8.94 -1.26
C ARG A 80 -24.32 -8.00 -0.14
N THR A 81 -25.25 -7.60 0.73
CA THR A 81 -24.95 -6.84 1.95
C THR A 81 -24.08 -7.66 2.91
N VAL A 82 -24.40 -8.94 3.15
CA VAL A 82 -23.57 -9.81 4.01
C VAL A 82 -22.16 -9.95 3.44
N ASP A 83 -22.01 -10.15 2.14
CA ASP A 83 -20.71 -10.25 1.50
C ASP A 83 -19.91 -8.94 1.56
N TYR A 84 -20.58 -7.79 1.46
CA TYR A 84 -19.96 -6.49 1.67
C TYR A 84 -19.41 -6.37 3.09
N LEU A 85 -20.22 -6.70 4.10
CA LEU A 85 -19.80 -6.65 5.50
C LEU A 85 -18.63 -7.57 5.81
N ARG A 86 -18.64 -8.81 5.28
CA ARG A 86 -17.50 -9.74 5.41
C ARG A 86 -16.19 -9.12 4.90
N LYS A 87 -16.24 -8.44 3.75
CA LYS A 87 -15.06 -7.74 3.21
C LYS A 87 -14.61 -6.59 4.09
N GLN A 88 -15.55 -5.84 4.68
CA GLN A 88 -15.20 -4.76 5.62
C GLN A 88 -14.56 -5.31 6.90
N THR A 89 -15.11 -6.40 7.46
CA THR A 89 -14.53 -7.07 8.64
C THR A 89 -13.12 -7.60 8.36
N LEU A 90 -12.90 -8.21 7.20
CA LEU A 90 -11.55 -8.68 6.82
C LEU A 90 -10.55 -7.51 6.72
N ARG A 91 -10.98 -6.38 6.15
CA ARG A 91 -10.14 -5.18 6.05
C ARG A 91 -9.82 -4.61 7.43
N SER A 92 -10.81 -4.50 8.31
CA SER A 92 -10.60 -3.96 9.67
C SER A 92 -9.72 -4.88 10.53
N GLN A 93 -9.79 -6.20 10.35
CA GLN A 93 -8.92 -7.14 11.07
C GLN A 93 -7.44 -7.02 10.67
N SER A 94 -7.15 -6.60 9.44
CA SER A 94 -5.78 -6.33 8.98
C SER A 94 -5.27 -4.93 9.35
N GLN A 95 -6.11 -4.08 9.93
CA GLN A 95 -5.70 -2.75 10.39
C GLN A 95 -5.15 -2.88 11.81
N VAL A 96 -3.90 -2.42 11.99
CA VAL A 96 -3.31 -2.26 13.32
C VAL A 96 -3.93 -1.01 13.94
N ASP A 97 -4.36 -1.11 15.20
CA ASP A 97 -4.80 0.06 15.97
C ASP A 97 -3.67 1.11 15.96
N LEU A 98 -4.00 2.37 15.66
CA LEU A 98 -3.01 3.46 15.60
C LEU A 98 -2.25 3.60 16.93
N THR A 99 -2.90 3.29 18.05
CA THR A 99 -2.27 3.28 19.38
C THR A 99 -1.29 2.11 19.56
N ALA A 100 -1.53 0.97 18.91
CA ALA A 100 -0.56 -0.13 18.84
C ALA A 100 0.54 0.14 17.80
N ALA A 101 0.27 0.99 16.81
CA ALA A 101 1.21 1.42 15.78
C ALA A 101 2.25 2.45 16.27
N GLU A 102 2.08 3.08 17.44
CA GLU A 102 3.14 3.90 18.05
C GLU A 102 4.42 3.09 18.34
N ASN A 103 4.30 1.77 18.53
CA ASN A 103 5.43 0.85 18.70
C ASN A 103 5.96 0.28 17.37
N LEU A 104 5.34 0.61 16.23
CA LEU A 104 5.97 0.38 14.92
C LEU A 104 7.05 1.43 14.75
N VAL A 105 8.24 1.10 15.26
CA VAL A 105 9.46 1.87 15.00
C VAL A 105 9.53 2.09 13.49
N ILE A 106 9.38 3.35 13.07
CA ILE A 106 9.73 3.78 11.72
C ILE A 106 11.26 3.70 11.67
N ALA A 107 11.76 2.48 11.50
CA ALA A 107 13.18 2.17 11.39
C ALA A 107 13.89 2.76 10.16
N PRO A 108 13.24 3.18 9.03
CA PRO A 108 14.03 3.59 7.87
C PRO A 108 14.78 4.92 8.04
N MET A 109 14.39 5.80 8.96
CA MET A 109 15.01 7.13 9.05
C MET A 109 16.40 7.11 9.70
N ALA A 110 16.58 6.37 10.80
CA ALA A 110 17.86 6.33 11.51
C ALA A 110 18.98 5.66 10.69
N ASP A 111 18.66 4.62 9.92
CA ASP A 111 19.64 3.97 9.05
C ASP A 111 19.96 4.83 7.83
N GLN A 112 18.98 5.58 7.32
CA GLN A 112 19.16 6.50 6.21
C GLN A 112 19.98 7.73 6.61
N GLU A 113 19.78 8.25 7.83
CA GLU A 113 20.60 9.30 8.44
C GLU A 113 22.07 8.88 8.57
N LYS A 114 22.34 7.69 9.13
CA LYS A 114 23.71 7.14 9.21
C LYS A 114 24.35 6.98 7.84
N GLN A 115 23.58 6.55 6.84
CA GLN A 115 24.08 6.41 5.47
C GLN A 115 24.43 7.77 4.87
N TRP A 116 23.62 8.81 5.11
CA TRP A 116 23.90 10.17 4.66
C TRP A 116 25.13 10.77 5.35
N GLU A 117 25.24 10.61 6.67
CA GLU A 117 26.43 11.03 7.43
C GLU A 117 27.70 10.35 6.91
N LEU A 118 27.66 9.04 6.68
CA LEU A 118 28.81 8.31 6.12
C LEU A 118 29.15 8.80 4.70
N THR A 119 28.14 9.05 3.86
CA THR A 119 28.34 9.53 2.49
C THR A 119 28.98 10.92 2.48
N ASP A 120 28.54 11.82 3.35
CA ASP A 120 29.12 13.17 3.49
C ASP A 120 30.57 13.11 3.99
N LEU A 121 30.85 12.27 4.99
CA LEU A 121 32.21 12.04 5.51
C LEU A 121 33.15 11.51 4.43
N LEU A 122 32.72 10.52 3.65
CA LEU A 122 33.50 9.94 2.56
C LEU A 122 33.73 10.95 1.42
N THR A 123 32.72 11.75 1.08
CA THR A 123 32.82 12.80 0.05
C THR A 123 33.82 13.87 0.48
N THR A 124 33.72 14.33 1.72
CA THR A 124 34.66 15.29 2.30
C THR A 124 36.08 14.74 2.35
N LEU A 125 36.25 13.48 2.78
CA LEU A 125 37.55 12.81 2.82
C LEU A 125 38.18 12.71 1.43
N LEU A 126 37.40 12.36 0.40
CA LEU A 126 37.86 12.27 -0.99
C LEU A 126 38.47 13.58 -1.50
N THR A 127 37.90 14.73 -1.14
CA THR A 127 38.44 16.05 -1.56
C THR A 127 39.83 16.35 -0.98
N GLN A 128 40.16 15.75 0.16
CA GLN A 128 41.43 15.97 0.85
C GLN A 128 42.48 14.88 0.53
N CYS A 129 42.08 13.82 -0.18
CA CYS A 129 42.94 12.69 -0.49
C CYS A 129 43.99 13.04 -1.55
N ARG A 130 45.23 12.56 -1.31
CA ARG A 130 46.27 12.48 -2.33
C ARG A 130 45.93 11.35 -3.31
N PRO A 131 46.50 11.32 -4.53
CA PRO A 131 46.15 10.32 -5.54
C PRO A 131 46.21 8.87 -5.03
N GLY A 132 47.27 8.49 -4.31
CA GLY A 132 47.39 7.15 -3.73
C GLY A 132 46.39 6.84 -2.59
N GLU A 133 46.05 7.84 -1.78
CA GLU A 133 45.03 7.70 -0.73
C GLU A 133 43.63 7.54 -1.34
N ARG A 134 43.37 8.24 -2.45
CA ARG A 134 42.12 8.11 -3.21
C ARG A 134 41.99 6.71 -3.80
N ILE A 135 43.06 6.16 -4.38
CA ILE A 135 43.10 4.77 -4.87
C ILE A 135 42.77 3.81 -3.73
N TYR A 136 43.39 3.97 -2.56
CA TYR A 136 43.07 3.12 -1.41
C TYR A 136 41.60 3.24 -0.98
N LEU A 137 41.06 4.46 -0.92
CA LEU A 137 39.67 4.68 -0.53
C LEU A 137 38.67 4.12 -1.56
N THR A 138 38.90 4.30 -2.85
CA THR A 138 37.95 3.87 -3.88
C THR A 138 38.08 2.41 -4.27
N GLU A 139 39.30 1.90 -4.42
CA GLU A 139 39.52 0.55 -4.94
C GLU A 139 39.55 -0.49 -3.83
N PHE A 140 40.26 -0.23 -2.73
CA PHE A 140 40.29 -1.18 -1.61
C PHE A 140 39.01 -1.09 -0.75
N PHE A 141 38.62 0.11 -0.32
CA PHE A 141 37.54 0.26 0.66
C PHE A 141 36.13 0.29 0.07
N LEU A 142 35.92 0.93 -1.10
CA LEU A 142 34.59 0.99 -1.73
C LEU A 142 34.33 -0.13 -2.75
N ALA A 143 35.37 -0.66 -3.39
CA ALA A 143 35.23 -1.68 -4.44
C ALA A 143 35.80 -3.06 -4.04
N ASP A 144 36.20 -3.25 -2.78
CA ASP A 144 36.73 -4.50 -2.21
C ASP A 144 37.86 -5.16 -3.02
N GLN A 145 38.67 -4.37 -3.73
CA GLN A 145 39.81 -4.91 -4.46
C GLN A 145 40.92 -5.38 -3.51
N SER A 146 41.58 -6.48 -3.87
CA SER A 146 42.69 -6.99 -3.07
C SER A 146 43.91 -6.08 -3.18
N VAL A 147 44.72 -6.02 -2.11
CA VAL A 147 46.00 -5.29 -2.13
C VAL A 147 46.91 -5.80 -3.26
N ALA A 148 46.85 -7.08 -3.60
CA ALA A 148 47.65 -7.66 -4.67
C ALA A 148 47.23 -7.15 -6.06
N ASP A 149 45.93 -6.94 -6.28
CA ASP A 149 45.40 -6.40 -7.54
C ASP A 149 45.75 -4.92 -7.66
N ILE A 150 45.60 -4.13 -6.59
CA ILE A 150 45.99 -2.72 -6.55
C ILE A 150 47.49 -2.55 -6.84
N MET A 151 48.34 -3.39 -6.24
CA MET A 151 49.78 -3.39 -6.49
C MET A 151 50.10 -3.66 -7.96
N ARG A 152 49.39 -4.61 -8.59
CA ARG A 152 49.59 -4.99 -10.00
C ARG A 152 49.12 -3.90 -10.95
N THR A 153 47.92 -3.37 -10.71
CA THR A 153 47.29 -2.33 -11.54
C THR A 153 48.07 -1.02 -11.53
N HIS A 154 48.55 -0.60 -10.36
CA HIS A 154 49.24 0.69 -10.19
C HIS A 154 50.77 0.56 -10.14
N GLY A 155 51.33 -0.65 -10.25
CA GLY A 155 52.77 -0.89 -10.28
C GLY A 155 53.49 -0.49 -8.98
N VAL A 156 52.84 -0.63 -7.83
CA VAL A 156 53.36 -0.19 -6.53
C VAL A 156 53.68 -1.34 -5.58
N SER A 157 54.58 -1.09 -4.64
CA SER A 157 54.89 -2.05 -3.57
C SER A 157 53.75 -2.15 -2.56
N ARG A 158 53.65 -3.30 -1.88
CA ARG A 158 52.72 -3.51 -0.76
C ARG A 158 52.87 -2.46 0.34
N ARG A 159 54.12 -2.07 0.64
CA ARG A 159 54.44 -1.02 1.62
C ARG A 159 53.80 0.31 1.23
N THR A 160 53.82 0.65 -0.05
CA THR A 160 53.21 1.89 -0.57
C THR A 160 51.70 1.91 -0.33
N VAL A 161 51.00 0.80 -0.62
CA VAL A 161 49.55 0.69 -0.39
C VAL A 161 49.19 0.84 1.09
N TYR A 162 49.95 0.21 1.99
CA TYR A 162 49.73 0.40 3.44
C TYR A 162 50.08 1.81 3.93
N ASN A 163 51.08 2.47 3.34
CA ASN A 163 51.35 3.87 3.67
C ASN A 163 50.18 4.78 3.28
N TRP A 164 49.53 4.53 2.13
CA TRP A 164 48.30 5.24 1.75
C TRP A 164 47.19 5.04 2.78
N ARG A 165 46.97 3.80 3.25
CA ARG A 165 46.03 3.52 4.36
C ARG A 165 46.34 4.35 5.60
N THR A 166 47.60 4.34 6.06
CA THR A 166 47.99 5.04 7.29
C THR A 166 47.78 6.55 7.17
N SER A 167 48.12 7.15 6.03
CA SER A 167 47.89 8.57 5.78
C SER A 167 46.41 8.92 5.65
N LEU A 168 45.63 8.08 4.97
CA LEU A 168 44.18 8.21 4.85
C LEU A 168 43.49 8.17 6.22
N LEU A 169 43.86 7.20 7.07
CA LEU A 169 43.31 7.07 8.43
C LEU A 169 43.59 8.31 9.30
N LYS A 170 44.78 8.92 9.18
CA LYS A 170 45.07 10.17 9.91
C LYS A 170 44.13 11.30 9.50
N LYS A 171 43.81 11.41 8.21
CA LYS A 171 42.87 12.42 7.69
C LYS A 171 41.44 12.13 8.12
N ALA A 172 41.02 10.87 8.04
CA ALA A 172 39.71 10.43 8.50
C ALA A 172 39.50 10.73 9.99
N HIS A 173 40.49 10.41 10.83
CA HIS A 173 40.44 10.75 12.26
C HIS A 173 40.35 12.25 12.51
N ALA A 174 41.14 13.07 11.80
CA ALA A 174 41.11 14.52 11.96
C ALA A 174 39.77 15.15 11.52
N LEU A 175 39.11 14.56 10.52
CA LEU A 175 37.77 14.96 10.09
C LEU A 175 36.70 14.54 11.11
N TYR A 176 36.76 13.29 11.56
CA TYR A 176 35.81 12.76 12.54
C TYR A 176 35.91 13.46 13.90
N SER A 177 37.10 13.94 14.30
CA SER A 177 37.25 14.69 15.56
C SER A 177 36.80 16.15 15.47
N LYS A 178 36.48 16.66 14.27
CA LYS A 178 36.06 18.04 14.04
C LYS A 178 34.55 18.19 13.84
N ASN A 179 33.87 17.12 13.43
CA ASN A 179 32.42 17.00 13.43
C ASN A 179 31.92 16.55 14.80
#